data_AF-A0A838V102-F1
#
_entry.id   AF-A0A838V102-F1
#
_cell.length_a   1.000
_cell.length_b   1.000
_cell.length_c   1.000
_cell.angle_alpha   90.00
_cell.angle_beta   90.00
_cell.angle_gamma   90.00
#
_symmetry.space_group_name_H-M   'P 1'
#
loop_
_entity.id
_entity.type
_entity.pdbx_description
1 polymer ?
#
loop_
_entity_poly.entity_id
_entity_poly.type
_entity_poly.pdbx_seq_one_letter_code
_entity_poly.pdbx_strand_id
1 'polypeptide(L)'
;MVFRGMAATAPTRRHLKHWQCVCLYLDSQPFRAVRFPFPHEPPMSARLLRRMQGFKLVRHYHMDCSYRLSPRWRAIFQRLWDGAEDDDPAGDAGPNLIGDPFIVDANVDTMYVSLLTPDDLDDDAAFDPLRRLPERLDEQCAALKEQAQAEDKAVATPWHLFDTALMMYKAGIGTKGDGKGVSWSYLLRNAYVMVRLRKTPLGQLLASFRLSAECLWMYGPQVALDGVRQMLREMWNDEEAFYALTFRLSQLHLCVDVANFAPGPADLARVLTHSRVKAFHVPSVDAESTEFATLGTFDDYLSGQPDDWDDLDAVFFHDALDPDAMFADAVDEDEANDADDEEQAADEEGAAVYLYGQRASGFAFSPGAALSAAWYDKELEERLSGKTWMRPIHRAGGWTPDMPLFRIELRFMRSVMREMQTYLGKAAGAWLDDPWEAITHYRDFWGYGVGLPPEHDAAPDVTHRGWMRLALASDDSNRSRWRTDPAWEVVQRADFGAYTPPAPLQRKKAVVHDPEAIDAEIYGLLKLRSVIHGHYQTRGIDLLHEALVFLETMADIDEEKGRDYEEEVREKARSLGRGV
;
A
#
# COMPACT_ATOMS: atom_id res chain seq x y z
N MET A 1 -16.34 -43.03 -16.19
CA MET A 1 -15.13 -43.78 -16.64
C MET A 1 -13.99 -42.76 -16.71
N VAL A 2 -13.14 -42.70 -15.68
CA VAL A 2 -12.02 -41.74 -15.63
C VAL A 2 -10.90 -42.31 -16.48
N PHE A 3 -10.64 -41.72 -17.65
CA PHE A 3 -9.49 -42.09 -18.48
C PHE A 3 -8.21 -41.78 -17.70
N ARG A 4 -7.55 -42.81 -17.13
CA ARG A 4 -6.15 -42.69 -16.71
C ARG A 4 -5.33 -42.43 -17.97
N GLY A 5 -4.78 -41.22 -18.08
CA GLY A 5 -4.06 -40.78 -19.27
C GLY A 5 -2.85 -41.67 -19.51
N MET A 6 -2.76 -42.27 -20.71
CA MET A 6 -1.49 -42.77 -21.20
C MET A 6 -0.50 -41.61 -21.21
N ALA A 7 0.70 -41.83 -20.67
CA ALA A 7 1.78 -40.86 -20.73
C ALA A 7 1.96 -40.41 -22.19
N ALA A 8 1.84 -39.10 -22.43
CA ALA A 8 1.93 -38.58 -23.78
C ALA A 8 3.35 -38.79 -24.30
N THR A 9 3.51 -39.50 -25.42
CA THR A 9 4.82 -39.65 -26.09
C THR A 9 5.44 -38.28 -26.33
N ALA A 10 6.73 -38.13 -25.99
CA ALA A 10 7.49 -36.90 -26.16
C ALA A 10 7.29 -36.26 -27.55
N PRO A 11 7.15 -34.94 -27.64
CA PRO A 11 6.94 -34.26 -28.91
C PRO A 11 8.21 -34.33 -29.78
N THR A 12 8.03 -34.54 -31.08
CA THR A 12 9.14 -34.44 -32.04
C THR A 12 9.52 -32.96 -32.22
N ARG A 13 10.75 -32.66 -32.67
CA ARG A 13 11.16 -31.28 -33.01
C ARG A 13 10.20 -30.59 -33.99
N ARG A 14 9.58 -31.33 -34.91
CA ARG A 14 8.55 -30.82 -35.82
C ARG A 14 7.28 -30.40 -35.07
N HIS A 15 6.84 -31.20 -34.09
CA HIS A 15 5.72 -30.82 -33.23
C HIS A 15 6.05 -29.56 -32.43
N LEU A 16 7.24 -29.48 -31.84
CA LEU A 16 7.66 -28.31 -31.08
C LEU A 16 7.63 -27.04 -31.94
N LYS A 17 8.30 -27.02 -33.10
CA LYS A 17 8.24 -25.86 -34.01
C LYS A 17 6.82 -25.38 -34.29
N HIS A 18 5.90 -26.32 -34.54
CA HIS A 18 4.51 -25.99 -34.78
C HIS A 18 3.80 -25.45 -33.53
N TRP A 19 4.02 -26.07 -32.37
CA TRP A 19 3.49 -25.61 -31.09
C TRP A 19 4.00 -24.22 -30.72
N GLN A 20 5.26 -23.88 -31.05
CA GLN A 20 5.79 -22.54 -30.86
C GLN A 20 4.98 -21.50 -31.64
N CYS A 21 4.66 -21.77 -32.92
CA CYS A 21 3.83 -20.88 -33.73
C CYS A 21 2.43 -20.72 -33.11
N VAL A 22 1.82 -21.82 -32.62
CA VAL A 22 0.52 -21.76 -31.94
C VAL A 22 0.61 -20.96 -30.64
N CYS A 23 1.65 -21.17 -29.82
CA CYS A 23 1.84 -20.41 -28.59
C CYS A 23 2.02 -18.93 -28.89
N LEU A 24 2.85 -18.56 -29.86
CA LEU A 24 3.05 -17.16 -30.27
C LEU A 24 1.75 -16.54 -30.80
N TYR A 25 0.96 -17.28 -31.59
CA TYR A 25 -0.35 -16.82 -32.02
C TYR A 25 -1.29 -16.57 -30.84
N LEU A 26 -1.38 -17.52 -29.89
CA LEU A 26 -2.20 -17.36 -28.71
C LEU A 26 -1.72 -16.20 -27.84
N ASP A 27 -0.40 -16.03 -27.68
CA ASP A 27 0.22 -14.93 -26.92
C ASP A 27 -0.20 -13.56 -27.50
N SER A 28 -0.44 -13.50 -28.82
CA SER A 28 -0.92 -12.30 -29.51
C SER A 28 -2.44 -12.14 -29.53
N GLN A 29 -3.22 -13.10 -29.05
CA GLN A 29 -4.69 -12.98 -28.98
C GLN A 29 -5.13 -12.30 -27.67
N PRO A 30 -6.26 -11.57 -27.68
CA PRO A 30 -6.93 -11.16 -26.45
C PRO A 30 -7.14 -12.34 -25.51
N PHE A 31 -6.86 -12.15 -24.21
CA PHE A 31 -6.95 -13.17 -23.15
C PHE A 31 -6.06 -14.42 -23.36
N ARG A 32 -5.11 -14.34 -24.28
CA ARG A 32 -4.24 -15.43 -24.70
C ARG A 32 -4.99 -16.72 -25.05
N ALA A 33 -6.15 -16.59 -25.70
CA ALA A 33 -7.11 -17.67 -25.86
C ALA A 33 -7.55 -17.85 -27.32
N VAL A 34 -8.03 -19.06 -27.65
CA VAL A 34 -8.73 -19.35 -28.91
C VAL A 34 -10.00 -20.16 -28.64
N ARG A 35 -11.06 -19.85 -29.39
CA ARG A 35 -12.34 -20.58 -29.38
C ARG A 35 -12.57 -21.26 -30.72
N PHE A 36 -13.45 -22.26 -30.75
CA PHE A 36 -13.91 -22.86 -32.00
C PHE A 36 -14.86 -21.88 -32.72
N PRO A 37 -14.77 -21.71 -34.05
CA PRO A 37 -13.87 -22.37 -34.99
C PRO A 37 -12.42 -21.87 -34.90
N PHE A 38 -11.45 -22.79 -34.96
CA PHE A 38 -10.03 -22.45 -34.90
C PHE A 38 -9.57 -21.79 -36.21
N PRO A 39 -8.61 -20.84 -36.16
CA PRO A 39 -8.09 -20.19 -37.36
C PRO A 39 -7.28 -21.18 -38.20
N HIS A 40 -7.19 -20.88 -39.49
CA HIS A 40 -6.44 -21.70 -40.45
C HIS A 40 -4.93 -21.52 -40.35
N GLU A 41 -4.46 -20.39 -39.82
CA GLU A 41 -3.04 -20.05 -39.70
C GLU A 41 -2.73 -19.41 -38.33
N PRO A 42 -1.87 -20.03 -37.48
CA PRO A 42 -1.29 -21.36 -37.67
C PRO A 42 -2.39 -22.45 -37.61
N PRO A 43 -2.25 -23.56 -38.35
CA PRO A 43 -3.29 -24.58 -38.40
C PRO A 43 -3.51 -25.21 -37.04
N MET A 44 -4.69 -24.97 -36.46
CA MET A 44 -5.07 -25.45 -35.13
C MET A 44 -6.21 -26.46 -35.20
N SER A 45 -6.20 -27.41 -34.27
CA SER A 45 -7.30 -28.36 -34.09
C SER A 45 -7.48 -28.68 -32.61
N ALA A 46 -8.69 -29.09 -32.21
CA ALA A 46 -8.95 -29.53 -30.84
C ALA A 46 -8.07 -30.72 -30.42
N ARG A 47 -7.63 -31.55 -31.38
CA ARG A 47 -6.70 -32.66 -31.13
C ARG A 47 -5.29 -32.15 -30.82
N LEU A 48 -4.83 -31.13 -31.55
CA LEU A 48 -3.56 -30.48 -31.30
C LEU A 48 -3.53 -29.81 -29.92
N LEU A 49 -4.56 -29.01 -29.61
CA LEU A 49 -4.64 -28.27 -28.35
C LEU A 49 -4.79 -29.20 -27.15
N ARG A 50 -5.54 -30.30 -27.25
CA ARG A 50 -5.56 -31.36 -26.23
C ARG A 50 -4.19 -32.02 -26.02
N ARG A 51 -3.41 -32.20 -27.10
CA ARG A 51 -2.04 -32.72 -26.98
C ARG A 51 -1.14 -31.70 -26.27
N MET A 52 -1.20 -30.43 -26.65
CA MET A 52 -0.46 -29.34 -26.00
C MET A 52 -0.85 -29.19 -24.52
N GLN A 53 -2.12 -29.42 -24.17
CA GLN A 53 -2.62 -29.45 -22.79
C GLN A 53 -1.95 -30.55 -21.96
N GLY A 54 -1.68 -31.72 -22.55
CA GLY A 54 -0.93 -32.80 -21.89
C GLY A 54 0.48 -32.38 -21.45
N PHE A 55 1.08 -31.41 -22.17
CA PHE A 55 2.37 -30.81 -21.83
C PHE A 55 2.23 -29.48 -21.08
N LYS A 56 1.04 -29.16 -20.57
CA LYS A 56 0.75 -27.93 -19.80
C LYS A 56 1.03 -26.63 -20.57
N LEU A 57 1.11 -26.66 -21.90
CA LEU A 57 1.31 -25.47 -22.73
C LEU A 57 0.02 -24.65 -22.86
N VAL A 58 -1.14 -25.31 -22.86
CA VAL A 58 -2.47 -24.67 -22.90
C VAL A 58 -3.41 -25.30 -21.87
N ARG A 59 -4.46 -24.58 -21.47
CA ARG A 59 -5.52 -25.07 -20.57
C ARG A 59 -6.87 -24.96 -21.27
N HIS A 60 -7.68 -26.00 -21.18
CA HIS A 60 -9.05 -25.98 -21.69
C HIS A 60 -9.99 -25.40 -20.65
N TYR A 61 -10.75 -24.37 -21.02
CA TYR A 61 -11.81 -23.79 -20.18
C TYR A 61 -13.16 -24.36 -20.62
N HIS A 62 -13.76 -25.17 -19.75
CA HIS A 62 -15.00 -25.88 -20.05
C HIS A 62 -16.21 -24.94 -20.22
N MET A 63 -16.20 -23.78 -19.55
CA MET A 63 -17.33 -22.86 -19.57
C MET A 63 -17.55 -22.20 -20.94
N ASP A 64 -16.47 -21.87 -21.65
CA ASP A 64 -16.54 -21.16 -22.93
C ASP A 64 -15.91 -21.96 -24.10
N CYS A 65 -15.57 -23.23 -23.85
CA CYS A 65 -14.90 -24.12 -24.79
C CYS A 65 -13.64 -23.50 -25.43
N SER A 66 -12.95 -22.61 -24.69
CA SER A 66 -11.71 -21.99 -25.14
C SER A 66 -10.48 -22.78 -24.69
N TYR A 67 -9.38 -22.62 -25.44
CA TYR A 67 -8.05 -23.03 -25.00
C TYR A 67 -7.22 -21.79 -24.74
N ARG A 68 -6.67 -21.67 -23.52
CA ARG A 68 -5.86 -20.54 -23.08
C ARG A 68 -4.40 -20.93 -22.94
N LEU A 69 -3.49 -20.05 -23.36
CA LEU A 69 -2.06 -20.26 -23.23
C LEU A 69 -1.62 -20.22 -21.77
N SER A 70 -0.73 -21.14 -21.38
CA SER A 70 -0.12 -21.12 -20.05
C SER A 70 0.81 -19.92 -19.89
N PRO A 71 0.79 -19.16 -18.77
CA PRO A 71 1.75 -18.08 -18.53
C PRO A 71 3.21 -18.54 -18.58
N ARG A 72 3.47 -19.80 -18.20
CA ARG A 72 4.81 -20.41 -18.18
C ARG A 72 5.19 -21.10 -19.49
N TRP A 73 4.44 -20.88 -20.57
CA TRP A 73 4.62 -21.64 -21.81
C TRP A 73 6.05 -21.56 -22.36
N ARG A 74 6.74 -20.40 -22.25
CA ARG A 74 8.13 -20.25 -22.74
C ARG A 74 9.11 -21.16 -21.99
N ALA A 75 9.02 -21.20 -20.66
CA ALA A 75 9.88 -22.06 -19.84
C ALA A 75 9.57 -23.55 -20.07
N ILE A 76 8.29 -23.91 -20.14
CA ILE A 76 7.86 -25.29 -20.46
C ILE A 76 8.38 -25.69 -21.85
N PHE A 77 8.24 -24.80 -22.82
CA PHE A 77 8.63 -25.04 -24.19
C PHE A 77 10.15 -25.17 -24.35
N GLN A 78 10.94 -24.33 -23.67
CA GLN A 78 12.39 -24.42 -23.63
C GLN A 78 12.85 -25.77 -23.06
N ARG A 79 12.26 -26.21 -21.94
CA ARG A 79 12.54 -27.54 -21.36
C ARG A 79 12.27 -28.68 -22.34
N LEU A 80 11.13 -28.62 -23.04
CA LEU A 80 10.79 -29.62 -24.06
C LEU A 80 11.76 -29.60 -25.24
N TRP A 81 12.34 -28.43 -25.55
CA TRP A 81 13.32 -28.27 -26.62
C TRP A 81 14.68 -28.85 -26.27
N ASP A 82 15.08 -28.69 -25.01
CA ASP A 82 16.36 -29.16 -24.46
C ASP A 82 16.34 -30.67 -24.18
N GLY A 83 15.19 -31.34 -24.37
CA GLY A 83 15.06 -32.78 -24.23
C GLY A 83 15.21 -33.26 -22.80
N ALA A 84 14.97 -32.39 -21.81
CA ALA A 84 14.91 -32.80 -20.42
C ALA A 84 13.79 -33.84 -20.28
N GLU A 85 14.17 -35.09 -19.99
CA GLU A 85 13.21 -36.13 -19.63
C GLU A 85 12.43 -35.66 -18.39
N ASP A 86 11.15 -36.01 -18.31
CA ASP A 86 10.34 -35.80 -17.10
C ASP A 86 10.92 -36.71 -16.00
N ASP A 87 12.01 -36.27 -15.38
CA ASP A 87 12.38 -36.73 -14.04
C ASP A 87 11.25 -36.25 -13.13
N ASP A 88 10.34 -37.17 -12.87
CA ASP A 88 9.20 -37.02 -11.97
C ASP A 88 9.75 -36.69 -10.57
N PRO A 89 9.63 -35.44 -10.07
CA PRO A 89 10.13 -35.07 -8.74
C PRO A 89 9.29 -35.70 -7.60
N ALA A 90 8.32 -36.55 -7.92
CA ALA A 90 7.45 -37.23 -6.96
C ALA A 90 8.12 -38.40 -6.23
N GLY A 91 9.42 -38.64 -6.44
CA GLY A 91 10.08 -39.89 -6.08
C GLY A 91 11.05 -39.88 -4.90
N ASP A 92 11.09 -38.88 -4.02
CA ASP A 92 11.70 -39.01 -2.68
C ASP A 92 11.39 -37.78 -1.80
N ALA A 93 10.18 -37.72 -1.24
CA ALA A 93 9.79 -36.68 -0.29
C ALA A 93 10.36 -37.00 1.10
N GLY A 94 11.66 -36.75 1.27
CA GLY A 94 12.22 -36.47 2.59
C GLY A 94 11.60 -35.17 3.15
N PRO A 95 11.50 -35.01 4.49
CA PRO A 95 10.75 -33.91 5.12
C PRO A 95 11.41 -32.52 5.05
N ASN A 96 12.19 -32.20 4.01
CA ASN A 96 13.02 -30.98 3.96
C ASN A 96 13.15 -30.35 2.57
N LEU A 97 12.09 -30.32 1.76
CA LEU A 97 12.08 -29.54 0.52
C LEU A 97 10.88 -28.59 0.49
N ILE A 98 10.88 -27.61 1.40
CA ILE A 98 10.28 -26.33 1.03
C ILE A 98 11.09 -25.88 -0.19
N GLY A 99 10.48 -25.91 -1.37
CA GLY A 99 11.16 -25.51 -2.61
C GLY A 99 11.63 -24.05 -2.50
N ASP A 100 12.39 -23.58 -3.49
CA ASP A 100 12.75 -22.16 -3.50
C ASP A 100 11.47 -21.28 -3.47
N PRO A 101 11.46 -20.19 -2.68
CA PRO A 101 10.37 -19.23 -2.67
C PRO A 101 10.06 -18.72 -4.08
N PHE A 102 8.79 -18.58 -4.42
CA PHE A 102 8.38 -17.99 -5.68
C PHE A 102 7.10 -17.18 -5.53
N ILE A 103 6.99 -16.10 -6.32
CA ILE A 103 5.76 -15.31 -6.38
C ILE A 103 4.68 -16.15 -7.07
N VAL A 104 3.59 -16.33 -6.35
CA VAL A 104 2.36 -16.92 -6.85
C VAL A 104 1.59 -15.88 -7.64
N ASP A 105 1.40 -14.71 -7.05
CA ASP A 105 0.75 -13.58 -7.69
C ASP A 105 1.07 -12.25 -6.96
N ALA A 106 0.81 -11.12 -7.60
CA ALA A 106 1.02 -9.78 -7.06
C ALA A 106 -0.06 -8.81 -7.59
N ASN A 107 -0.75 -8.10 -6.69
CA ASN A 107 -1.78 -7.14 -7.08
C ASN A 107 -2.09 -6.15 -5.95
N VAL A 108 -3.04 -5.25 -6.18
CA VAL A 108 -3.60 -4.35 -5.18
C VAL A 108 -4.61 -5.12 -4.33
N ASP A 109 -4.45 -5.09 -3.01
CA ASP A 109 -5.42 -5.70 -2.10
C ASP A 109 -6.59 -4.76 -1.80
N THR A 110 -6.31 -3.49 -1.55
CA THR A 110 -7.31 -2.48 -1.25
C THR A 110 -6.85 -1.15 -1.82
N MET A 111 -7.79 -0.36 -2.32
CA MET A 111 -7.54 1.00 -2.81
C MET A 111 -8.62 1.95 -2.30
N TYR A 112 -8.19 3.10 -1.79
CA TYR A 112 -9.09 4.17 -1.37
C TYR A 112 -8.87 5.40 -2.21
N VAL A 113 -9.97 5.95 -2.72
CA VAL A 113 -9.94 7.15 -3.55
C VAL A 113 -10.99 8.12 -3.05
N SER A 114 -10.58 9.37 -2.91
CA SER A 114 -11.45 10.48 -2.59
C SER A 114 -11.95 11.14 -3.88
N LEU A 115 -13.19 11.63 -3.83
CA LEU A 115 -13.79 12.47 -4.86
C LEU A 115 -13.91 13.89 -4.29
N LEU A 116 -13.29 14.84 -4.98
CA LEU A 116 -13.12 16.20 -4.53
C LEU A 116 -13.77 17.21 -5.48
N THR A 117 -14.17 18.35 -4.94
CA THR A 117 -14.52 19.54 -5.71
C THR A 117 -13.27 20.19 -6.31
N PRO A 118 -13.40 21.05 -7.35
CA PRO A 118 -12.30 21.86 -7.86
C PRO A 118 -11.61 22.70 -6.77
N ASP A 119 -10.30 22.92 -6.94
CA ASP A 119 -9.45 23.71 -6.02
C ASP A 119 -9.71 25.22 -6.11
N ASP A 120 -10.21 25.70 -7.24
CA ASP A 120 -10.39 27.12 -7.57
C ASP A 120 -11.75 27.71 -7.14
N LEU A 121 -12.54 26.94 -6.39
CA LEU A 121 -13.79 27.44 -5.84
C LEU A 121 -13.51 28.39 -4.68
N ASP A 122 -13.95 29.63 -4.83
CA ASP A 122 -13.87 30.68 -3.80
C ASP A 122 -14.45 30.18 -2.47
N ASP A 123 -13.70 30.35 -1.37
CA ASP A 123 -14.11 29.87 -0.05
C ASP A 123 -15.36 30.56 0.47
N ASP A 124 -15.59 31.80 0.02
CA ASP A 124 -16.80 32.57 0.31
C ASP A 124 -18.04 32.03 -0.44
N ALA A 125 -17.86 31.19 -1.46
CA ALA A 125 -18.94 30.55 -2.19
C ALA A 125 -19.43 29.26 -1.49
N ALA A 126 -19.77 29.34 -0.21
CA ALA A 126 -20.39 28.24 0.55
C ALA A 126 -21.72 27.71 -0.06
N PHE A 127 -22.26 28.44 -1.03
CA PHE A 127 -23.46 28.11 -1.80
C PHE A 127 -23.18 27.60 -3.23
N ASP A 128 -21.92 27.36 -3.60
CA ASP A 128 -21.62 26.77 -4.90
C ASP A 128 -22.30 25.39 -5.03
N PRO A 129 -23.16 25.17 -6.04
CA PRO A 129 -23.79 23.88 -6.29
C PRO A 129 -22.79 22.73 -6.44
N LEU A 130 -21.57 22.99 -6.92
CA LEU A 130 -20.51 21.99 -7.07
C LEU A 130 -19.94 21.52 -5.73
N ARG A 131 -20.07 22.32 -4.66
CA ARG A 131 -19.64 21.95 -3.29
C ARG A 131 -20.60 20.97 -2.61
N ARG A 132 -21.71 20.58 -3.24
CA ARG A 132 -22.71 19.69 -2.64
C ARG A 132 -23.05 18.54 -3.58
N LEU A 133 -23.65 17.49 -3.03
CA LEU A 133 -24.28 16.47 -3.88
C LEU A 133 -25.38 17.14 -4.73
N PRO A 134 -25.54 16.74 -6.00
CA PRO A 134 -26.68 17.16 -6.81
C PRO A 134 -27.98 16.91 -6.04
N GLU A 135 -28.89 17.88 -6.05
CA GLU A 135 -30.14 17.83 -5.26
C GLU A 135 -30.90 16.51 -5.47
N ARG A 136 -31.03 16.09 -6.72
CA ARG A 136 -31.67 14.82 -7.08
C ARG A 136 -30.95 13.60 -6.47
N LEU A 137 -29.63 13.59 -6.44
CA LEU A 137 -28.85 12.49 -5.85
C LEU A 137 -28.99 12.47 -4.32
N ASP A 138 -28.96 13.64 -3.69
CA ASP A 138 -29.20 13.79 -2.24
C ASP A 138 -30.59 13.28 -1.85
N GLU A 139 -31.63 13.69 -2.56
CA GLU A 139 -33.01 13.24 -2.36
C GLU A 139 -33.16 11.72 -2.52
N GLN A 140 -32.56 11.15 -3.58
CA GLN A 140 -32.58 9.70 -3.80
C GLN A 140 -31.86 8.93 -2.69
N CYS A 141 -30.70 9.42 -2.25
CA CYS A 141 -29.96 8.79 -1.16
C CYS A 141 -30.70 8.91 0.18
N ALA A 142 -31.31 10.07 0.46
CA ALA A 142 -32.12 10.29 1.64
C ALA A 142 -33.33 9.33 1.69
N ALA A 143 -34.05 9.20 0.58
CA ALA A 143 -35.19 8.28 0.48
C ALA A 143 -34.77 6.81 0.67
N LEU A 144 -33.68 6.37 0.03
CA LEU A 144 -33.15 5.02 0.20
C LEU A 144 -32.67 4.75 1.63
N LYS A 145 -32.06 5.74 2.29
CA LYS A 145 -31.62 5.63 3.68
C LYS A 145 -32.81 5.55 4.64
N GLU A 146 -33.83 6.40 4.45
CA GLU A 146 -35.08 6.34 5.19
C GLU A 146 -35.74 4.97 5.05
N GLN A 147 -35.76 4.42 3.83
CA GLN A 147 -36.26 3.06 3.59
C GLN A 147 -35.44 2.00 4.34
N ALA A 148 -34.10 2.07 4.30
CA ALA A 148 -33.24 1.14 5.03
C ALA A 148 -33.43 1.23 6.56
N GLN A 149 -33.70 2.43 7.08
CA GLN A 149 -34.03 2.66 8.49
C GLN A 149 -35.40 2.08 8.85
N ALA A 150 -36.41 2.31 8.01
CA ALA A 150 -37.76 1.78 8.21
C ALA A 150 -37.81 0.24 8.16
N GLU A 151 -37.02 -0.37 7.27
CA GLU A 151 -36.93 -1.83 7.12
C GLU A 151 -35.92 -2.50 8.07
N ASP A 152 -35.15 -1.69 8.81
CA ASP A 152 -34.04 -2.11 9.69
C ASP A 152 -32.99 -3.03 9.01
N LYS A 153 -32.82 -2.91 7.69
CA LYS A 153 -31.89 -3.70 6.90
C LYS A 153 -31.37 -2.89 5.70
N ALA A 154 -30.29 -3.37 5.09
CA ALA A 154 -29.77 -2.73 3.88
C ALA A 154 -30.74 -2.91 2.71
N VAL A 155 -30.90 -1.87 1.89
CA VAL A 155 -31.85 -1.82 0.75
C VAL A 155 -31.08 -1.74 -0.56
N ALA A 156 -31.50 -2.51 -1.57
CA ALA A 156 -30.87 -2.47 -2.88
C ALA A 156 -31.12 -1.13 -3.58
N THR A 157 -30.06 -0.54 -4.13
CA THR A 157 -30.13 0.72 -4.88
C THR A 157 -30.22 0.46 -6.39
N PRO A 158 -30.57 1.46 -7.21
CA PRO A 158 -30.54 1.31 -8.67
C PRO A 158 -29.13 1.30 -9.26
N TRP A 159 -28.09 1.62 -8.48
CA TRP A 159 -26.71 1.74 -8.96
C TRP A 159 -25.97 0.42 -8.85
N HIS A 160 -25.24 0.06 -9.90
CA HIS A 160 -24.56 -1.23 -10.02
C HIS A 160 -23.08 -1.04 -10.31
N LEU A 161 -22.26 -1.94 -9.76
CA LEU A 161 -20.87 -2.13 -10.18
C LEU A 161 -20.69 -3.60 -10.60
N PHE A 162 -20.31 -3.82 -11.86
CA PHE A 162 -20.17 -5.16 -12.46
C PHE A 162 -21.41 -6.06 -12.25
N ASP A 163 -22.59 -5.54 -12.63
CA ASP A 163 -23.90 -6.19 -12.50
C ASP A 163 -24.38 -6.44 -11.05
N THR A 164 -23.62 -6.03 -10.04
CA THR A 164 -24.00 -6.15 -8.63
C THR A 164 -24.51 -4.81 -8.10
N ALA A 165 -25.78 -4.77 -7.68
CA ALA A 165 -26.37 -3.59 -7.06
C ALA A 165 -25.62 -3.18 -5.79
N LEU A 166 -25.42 -1.87 -5.58
CA LEU A 166 -25.02 -1.35 -4.27
C LEU A 166 -26.19 -1.46 -3.29
N MET A 167 -25.86 -1.71 -2.03
CA MET A 167 -26.82 -1.76 -0.93
C MET A 167 -26.67 -0.49 -0.09
N MET A 168 -27.76 0.24 0.13
CA MET A 168 -27.83 1.38 1.05
C MET A 168 -27.99 0.89 2.48
N TYR A 169 -27.18 1.42 3.40
CA TYR A 169 -27.24 1.07 4.82
C TYR A 169 -28.01 2.12 5.64
N LYS A 170 -28.69 1.66 6.70
CA LYS A 170 -29.56 2.49 7.56
C LYS A 170 -28.82 3.61 8.30
N ALA A 171 -27.55 3.38 8.63
CA ALA A 171 -26.71 4.33 9.34
C ALA A 171 -25.62 4.86 8.39
N GLY A 172 -25.39 6.17 8.48
CA GLY A 172 -24.12 6.72 8.03
C GLY A 172 -23.00 6.29 8.97
N ILE A 173 -21.77 6.66 8.64
CA ILE A 173 -20.64 6.49 9.55
C ILE A 173 -20.50 7.84 10.27
N GLY A 174 -20.91 7.88 11.54
CA GLY A 174 -20.79 9.07 12.38
C GLY A 174 -19.54 8.99 13.25
N THR A 175 -19.02 10.15 13.66
CA THR A 175 -17.96 10.28 14.66
C THR A 175 -18.43 9.63 15.97
N LYS A 176 -17.78 8.55 16.41
CA LYS A 176 -18.05 8.03 17.76
C LYS A 176 -17.45 8.97 18.80
N GLY A 177 -18.18 9.20 19.89
CA GLY A 177 -17.68 9.63 21.21
C GLY A 177 -17.06 11.02 21.32
N ASP A 178 -16.07 11.31 20.48
CA ASP A 178 -15.00 12.27 20.78
C ASP A 178 -15.02 13.45 19.79
N GLY A 179 -15.97 13.45 18.85
CA GLY A 179 -16.13 14.50 17.83
C GLY A 179 -15.02 14.56 16.77
N LYS A 180 -13.93 13.80 16.94
CA LYS A 180 -12.90 13.58 15.94
C LYS A 180 -13.42 12.59 14.88
N GLY A 181 -13.35 12.97 13.60
CA GLY A 181 -13.69 12.10 12.47
C GLY A 181 -14.64 12.69 11.41
N VAL A 182 -14.69 12.03 10.26
CA VAL A 182 -15.43 12.48 9.07
C VAL A 182 -16.83 11.86 9.08
N SER A 183 -17.87 12.68 9.33
CA SER A 183 -19.25 12.18 9.23
C SER A 183 -19.68 11.93 7.78
N TRP A 184 -20.13 10.70 7.52
CA TRP A 184 -20.63 10.27 6.21
C TRP A 184 -22.16 10.17 6.24
N SER A 185 -22.82 10.94 5.37
CA SER A 185 -24.28 11.01 5.33
C SER A 185 -24.91 9.74 4.76
N TYR A 186 -24.28 9.17 3.72
CA TYR A 186 -24.76 7.98 3.02
C TYR A 186 -23.66 6.94 2.88
N LEU A 187 -24.00 5.68 3.16
CA LEU A 187 -23.11 4.53 3.02
C LEU A 187 -23.76 3.50 2.08
N LEU A 188 -23.12 3.29 0.94
CA LEU A 188 -23.51 2.31 -0.05
C LEU A 188 -22.40 1.28 -0.20
N ARG A 189 -22.69 -0.02 -0.23
CA ARG A 189 -21.66 -1.02 -0.51
C ARG A 189 -22.21 -2.28 -1.16
N ASN A 190 -21.34 -2.97 -1.88
CA ASN A 190 -21.49 -4.37 -2.25
C ASN A 190 -20.17 -5.12 -1.96
N ALA A 191 -19.99 -6.32 -2.51
CA ALA A 191 -18.74 -7.08 -2.35
C ALA A 191 -17.51 -6.40 -2.98
N TYR A 192 -17.71 -5.54 -3.99
CA TYR A 192 -16.65 -4.95 -4.79
C TYR A 192 -16.22 -3.56 -4.32
N VAL A 193 -17.16 -2.75 -3.88
CA VAL A 193 -16.91 -1.35 -3.50
C VAL A 193 -17.75 -0.94 -2.29
N MET A 194 -17.16 -0.08 -1.47
CA MET A 194 -17.87 0.73 -0.50
C MET A 194 -17.76 2.19 -0.94
N VAL A 195 -18.91 2.86 -1.08
CA VAL A 195 -19.04 4.27 -1.44
C VAL A 195 -19.61 5.03 -0.25
N ARG A 196 -18.93 6.09 0.15
CA ARG A 196 -19.32 6.98 1.23
C ARG A 196 -19.54 8.36 0.65
N LEU A 197 -20.72 8.94 0.89
CA LEU A 197 -21.09 10.25 0.35
C LEU A 197 -21.39 11.22 1.50
N ARG A 198 -21.01 12.49 1.32
CA ARG A 198 -21.30 13.57 2.26
C ARG A 198 -22.39 14.46 1.72
N LYS A 199 -23.37 14.79 2.57
CA LYS A 199 -24.36 15.83 2.27
C LYS A 199 -23.74 17.24 2.37
N THR A 200 -22.92 17.45 3.40
CA THR A 200 -22.14 18.67 3.60
C THR A 200 -20.67 18.36 3.40
N PRO A 201 -19.99 19.02 2.45
CA PRO A 201 -18.57 18.76 2.18
C PRO A 201 -17.73 19.06 3.43
N LEU A 202 -16.57 18.42 3.54
CA LEU A 202 -15.51 18.81 4.47
C LEU A 202 -14.32 19.29 3.65
N GLY A 203 -14.11 20.60 3.63
CA GLY A 203 -13.29 21.22 2.60
C GLY A 203 -13.82 20.86 1.22
N GLN A 204 -13.01 20.16 0.43
CA GLN A 204 -13.36 19.71 -0.92
C GLN A 204 -13.94 18.29 -0.97
N LEU A 205 -13.91 17.54 0.14
CA LEU A 205 -14.25 16.13 0.14
C LEU A 205 -15.77 15.92 0.02
N LEU A 206 -16.19 15.33 -1.10
CA LEU A 206 -17.60 14.97 -1.36
C LEU A 206 -17.87 13.48 -1.15
N ALA A 207 -16.98 12.63 -1.64
CA ALA A 207 -17.12 11.19 -1.53
C ALA A 207 -15.79 10.50 -1.27
N SER A 208 -15.85 9.30 -0.71
CA SER A 208 -14.73 8.37 -0.64
C SER A 208 -15.21 7.00 -1.06
N PHE A 209 -14.36 6.27 -1.77
CA PHE A 209 -14.65 4.89 -2.13
C PHE A 209 -13.47 3.96 -1.86
N ARG A 210 -13.81 2.79 -1.33
CA ARG A 210 -12.89 1.69 -1.03
C ARG A 210 -13.18 0.54 -1.98
N LEU A 211 -12.23 0.22 -2.84
CA LEU A 211 -12.24 -0.98 -3.68
C LEU A 211 -11.73 -2.18 -2.90
N SER A 212 -12.47 -3.28 -2.92
CA SER A 212 -12.11 -4.53 -2.24
C SER A 212 -11.07 -5.34 -3.02
N ALA A 213 -10.40 -6.25 -2.32
CA ALA A 213 -9.52 -7.24 -2.93
C ALA A 213 -10.26 -8.05 -4.01
N GLU A 214 -11.49 -8.47 -3.75
CA GLU A 214 -12.25 -9.27 -4.72
C GLU A 214 -12.43 -8.51 -6.05
N CYS A 215 -12.75 -7.22 -5.99
CA CYS A 215 -12.86 -6.36 -7.16
C CYS A 215 -11.52 -6.22 -7.91
N LEU A 216 -10.47 -5.85 -7.17
CA LEU A 216 -9.17 -5.52 -7.73
C LEU A 216 -8.45 -6.74 -8.33
N TRP A 217 -8.62 -7.90 -7.70
CA TRP A 217 -8.04 -9.16 -8.18
C TRP A 217 -8.83 -9.78 -9.34
N MET A 218 -10.16 -9.63 -9.36
CA MET A 218 -10.99 -10.21 -10.41
C MET A 218 -10.95 -9.40 -11.71
N TYR A 219 -11.01 -8.07 -11.62
CA TYR A 219 -11.14 -7.18 -12.77
C TYR A 219 -9.85 -6.42 -13.10
N GLY A 220 -8.94 -6.29 -12.13
CA GLY A 220 -7.76 -5.44 -12.24
C GLY A 220 -8.05 -3.98 -11.82
N PRO A 221 -7.06 -3.25 -11.30
CA PRO A 221 -7.26 -1.89 -10.78
C PRO A 221 -7.82 -0.89 -11.79
N GLN A 222 -7.34 -0.91 -13.03
CA GLN A 222 -7.81 -0.02 -14.10
C GLN A 222 -9.31 -0.21 -14.37
N VAL A 223 -9.74 -1.46 -14.60
CA VAL A 223 -11.14 -1.79 -14.91
C VAL A 223 -12.04 -1.49 -13.71
N ALA A 224 -11.55 -1.74 -12.48
CA ALA A 224 -12.24 -1.39 -11.25
C ALA A 224 -12.50 0.12 -11.14
N LEU A 225 -11.48 0.95 -11.38
CA LEU A 225 -11.61 2.41 -11.38
C LEU A 225 -12.53 2.90 -12.49
N ASP A 226 -12.39 2.39 -13.71
CA ASP A 226 -13.26 2.73 -14.85
C ASP A 226 -14.73 2.39 -14.54
N GLY A 227 -14.97 1.24 -13.92
CA GLY A 227 -16.29 0.81 -13.46
C GLY A 227 -16.88 1.75 -12.41
N VAL A 228 -16.09 2.15 -11.41
CA VAL A 228 -16.52 3.13 -10.39
C VAL A 228 -16.80 4.48 -11.01
N ARG A 229 -15.95 4.98 -11.91
CA ARG A 229 -16.17 6.26 -12.61
C ARG A 229 -17.46 6.23 -13.42
N GLN A 230 -17.73 5.15 -14.15
CA GLN A 230 -18.96 4.98 -14.91
C GLN A 230 -20.19 4.95 -13.98
N MET A 231 -20.14 4.19 -12.89
CA MET A 231 -21.20 4.12 -11.90
C MET A 231 -21.47 5.49 -11.26
N LEU A 232 -20.43 6.23 -10.86
CA LEU A 232 -20.58 7.57 -10.28
C LEU A 232 -21.15 8.58 -11.29
N ARG A 233 -20.78 8.48 -12.57
CA ARG A 233 -21.38 9.32 -13.63
C ARG A 233 -22.89 9.09 -13.73
N GLU A 234 -23.32 7.84 -13.64
CA GLU A 234 -24.74 7.46 -13.62
C GLU A 234 -25.45 7.93 -12.34
N MET A 235 -24.76 7.90 -11.19
CA MET A 235 -25.26 8.43 -9.92
C MET A 235 -25.47 9.95 -9.98
N TRP A 236 -24.50 10.69 -10.50
CA TRP A 236 -24.56 12.15 -10.57
C TRP A 236 -25.67 12.64 -11.51
N ASN A 237 -25.86 11.96 -12.65
CA ASN A 237 -26.86 12.32 -13.66
C ASN A 237 -26.80 13.81 -14.09
N ASP A 238 -25.62 14.41 -13.98
CA ASP A 238 -25.23 15.73 -14.45
C ASP A 238 -23.78 15.61 -14.91
N GLU A 239 -23.57 15.57 -16.23
CA GLU A 239 -22.23 15.32 -16.78
C GLU A 239 -21.28 16.49 -16.49
N GLU A 240 -21.76 17.73 -16.58
CA GLU A 240 -20.92 18.91 -16.39
C GLU A 240 -20.43 18.99 -14.95
N ALA A 241 -21.34 18.83 -13.97
CA ALA A 241 -20.98 18.81 -12.56
C ALA A 241 -20.06 17.62 -12.22
N PHE A 242 -20.27 16.44 -12.81
CA PHE A 242 -19.44 15.27 -12.56
C PHE A 242 -18.02 15.41 -13.11
N TYR A 243 -17.85 15.96 -14.32
CA TYR A 243 -16.52 16.13 -14.91
C TYR A 243 -15.71 17.27 -14.28
N ALA A 244 -16.35 18.15 -13.50
CA ALA A 244 -15.64 19.11 -12.66
C ALA A 244 -14.98 18.46 -11.42
N LEU A 245 -15.36 17.23 -11.06
CA LEU A 245 -14.82 16.56 -9.88
C LEU A 245 -13.44 15.98 -10.14
N THR A 246 -12.60 16.03 -9.10
CA THR A 246 -11.25 15.47 -9.11
C THR A 246 -11.23 14.18 -8.30
N PHE A 247 -10.73 13.12 -8.90
CA PHE A 247 -10.41 11.89 -8.19
C PHE A 247 -9.04 12.03 -7.53
N ARG A 248 -8.85 11.46 -6.34
CA ARG A 248 -7.59 11.54 -5.61
C ARG A 248 -7.28 10.26 -4.87
N LEU A 249 -6.13 9.64 -5.14
CA LEU A 249 -5.70 8.45 -4.39
C LEU A 249 -5.38 8.84 -2.94
N SER A 250 -6.03 8.16 -2.00
CA SER A 250 -5.90 8.44 -0.56
C SER A 250 -5.09 7.35 0.14
N GLN A 251 -5.27 6.09 -0.27
CA GLN A 251 -4.54 4.96 0.29
C GLN A 251 -4.44 3.82 -0.74
N LEU A 252 -3.31 3.12 -0.73
CA LEU A 252 -3.01 2.02 -1.63
C LEU A 252 -2.40 0.85 -0.86
N HIS A 253 -2.96 -0.35 -1.00
CA HIS A 253 -2.40 -1.57 -0.41
C HIS A 253 -1.87 -2.46 -1.53
N LEU A 254 -0.56 -2.56 -1.67
CA LEU A 254 0.08 -3.48 -2.61
C LEU A 254 0.44 -4.77 -1.90
N CYS A 255 0.19 -5.91 -2.54
CA CYS A 255 0.52 -7.19 -1.93
C CYS A 255 1.09 -8.21 -2.92
N VAL A 256 1.86 -9.13 -2.37
CA VAL A 256 2.51 -10.24 -3.08
C VAL A 256 2.29 -11.51 -2.29
N ASP A 257 1.78 -12.53 -2.97
CA ASP A 257 1.61 -13.88 -2.43
C ASP A 257 2.83 -14.72 -2.82
N VAL A 258 3.55 -15.23 -1.82
CA VAL A 258 4.80 -15.97 -1.99
C VAL A 258 4.62 -17.39 -1.47
N ALA A 259 4.73 -18.37 -2.37
CA ALA A 259 4.75 -19.77 -2.02
C ALA A 259 6.15 -20.18 -1.54
N ASN A 260 6.20 -21.22 -0.70
CA ASN A 260 7.43 -21.71 -0.07
C ASN A 260 8.15 -20.66 0.80
N PHE A 261 7.47 -19.59 1.17
CA PHE A 261 7.94 -18.60 2.13
C PHE A 261 7.12 -18.75 3.41
N ALA A 262 7.79 -19.01 4.53
CA ALA A 262 7.16 -19.23 5.83
C ALA A 262 8.01 -18.58 6.94
N PRO A 263 8.01 -17.23 7.02
CA PRO A 263 8.80 -16.53 8.02
C PRO A 263 8.38 -16.94 9.43
N GLY A 264 9.36 -17.23 10.28
CA GLY A 264 9.16 -17.52 11.70
C GLY A 264 9.57 -16.33 12.59
N PRO A 265 9.29 -16.39 13.90
CA PRO A 265 9.68 -15.34 14.84
C PRO A 265 11.18 -15.01 14.84
N ALA A 266 12.05 -16.00 14.57
CA ALA A 266 13.49 -15.80 14.47
C ALA A 266 13.90 -14.87 13.31
N ASP A 267 13.07 -14.77 12.27
CA ASP A 267 13.33 -13.91 11.11
C ASP A 267 13.13 -12.43 11.42
N LEU A 268 12.35 -12.09 12.46
CA LEU A 268 12.15 -10.70 12.90
C LEU A 268 13.47 -10.02 13.28
N ALA A 269 14.40 -10.76 13.89
CA ALA A 269 15.74 -10.27 14.19
C ALA A 269 16.57 -9.97 12.92
N ARG A 270 16.11 -10.41 11.75
CA ARG A 270 16.72 -10.20 10.44
C ARG A 270 15.98 -9.16 9.60
N VAL A 271 14.77 -8.77 10.01
CA VAL A 271 14.02 -7.68 9.37
C VAL A 271 14.66 -6.34 9.71
N LEU A 272 14.96 -5.58 8.67
CA LEU A 272 15.46 -4.22 8.72
C LEU A 272 14.37 -3.31 8.21
N THR A 273 13.80 -2.51 9.10
CA THR A 273 12.92 -1.40 8.74
C THR A 273 13.63 -0.07 8.95
N HIS A 274 13.22 0.93 8.17
CA HIS A 274 13.59 2.33 8.35
C HIS A 274 12.64 3.09 9.28
N SER A 275 11.63 2.41 9.85
CA SER A 275 10.87 2.97 10.96
C SER A 275 11.82 3.37 12.09
N ARG A 276 11.61 4.57 12.63
CA ARG A 276 12.45 5.18 13.68
C ARG A 276 12.36 4.40 14.99
N VAL A 277 11.29 3.62 15.18
CA VAL A 277 11.04 2.83 16.39
C VAL A 277 10.94 1.34 16.05
N LYS A 278 11.59 0.52 16.89
CA LYS A 278 11.64 -0.95 16.75
C LYS A 278 11.36 -1.59 18.11
N ALA A 279 10.11 -1.57 18.57
CA ALA A 279 9.70 -2.44 19.66
C ALA A 279 9.31 -3.81 19.09
N PHE A 280 9.59 -4.89 19.82
CA PHE A 280 9.20 -6.25 19.43
C PHE A 280 8.42 -6.84 20.59
N HIS A 281 7.14 -7.14 20.38
CA HIS A 281 6.36 -7.88 21.36
C HIS A 281 6.26 -9.34 20.90
N VAL A 282 7.10 -10.20 21.46
CA VAL A 282 6.94 -11.66 21.35
C VAL A 282 6.22 -12.10 22.63
N PRO A 283 4.94 -12.51 22.56
CA PRO A 283 4.26 -13.05 23.74
C PRO A 283 5.08 -14.22 24.30
N SER A 284 5.40 -14.19 25.59
CA SER A 284 6.12 -15.31 26.20
C SER A 284 5.25 -16.56 26.15
N VAL A 285 5.83 -17.67 25.73
CA VAL A 285 5.15 -18.97 25.57
C VAL A 285 4.60 -19.49 26.91
N ASP A 286 5.06 -18.92 28.03
CA ASP A 286 4.72 -19.33 29.40
C ASP A 286 3.60 -18.49 30.04
N ALA A 287 3.02 -17.51 29.34
CA ALA A 287 1.87 -16.76 29.85
C ALA A 287 0.57 -17.57 29.62
N GLU A 288 0.29 -18.54 30.51
CA GLU A 288 -0.96 -19.33 30.55
C GLU A 288 -2.25 -18.50 30.71
N SER A 289 -2.18 -17.17 30.70
CA SER A 289 -3.32 -16.29 30.93
C SER A 289 -3.32 -15.00 30.12
N THR A 290 -2.59 -14.89 29.00
CA THR A 290 -2.98 -13.84 28.04
C THR A 290 -4.35 -14.25 27.54
N GLU A 291 -5.41 -13.53 27.95
CA GLU A 291 -6.73 -13.72 27.39
C GLU A 291 -6.57 -13.71 25.88
N PHE A 292 -6.73 -14.90 25.28
CA PHE A 292 -6.60 -15.05 23.85
C PHE A 292 -7.49 -14.01 23.23
N ALA A 293 -6.92 -13.20 22.33
CA ALA A 293 -7.67 -12.35 21.45
C ALA A 293 -8.74 -13.25 20.81
N THR A 294 -9.97 -13.18 21.32
CA THR A 294 -11.06 -14.06 20.84
C THR A 294 -11.27 -13.70 19.38
N LEU A 295 -11.56 -14.70 18.54
CA LEU A 295 -11.60 -14.66 17.06
C LEU A 295 -12.28 -13.42 16.42
N GLY A 296 -13.07 -12.63 17.15
CA GLY A 296 -13.48 -11.29 16.74
C GLY A 296 -12.29 -10.34 16.56
N THR A 297 -11.33 -10.29 17.48
CA THR A 297 -10.15 -9.38 17.47
C THR A 297 -9.10 -9.60 16.37
N PHE A 298 -9.04 -10.77 15.72
CA PHE A 298 -8.08 -11.01 14.62
C PHE A 298 -8.65 -10.57 13.27
N ASP A 299 -9.92 -10.89 13.01
CA ASP A 299 -10.65 -10.31 11.89
C ASP A 299 -10.98 -8.85 12.19
N ASP A 300 -11.10 -8.42 13.44
CA ASP A 300 -11.13 -7.01 13.80
C ASP A 300 -9.72 -6.41 13.54
N TYR A 301 -8.63 -6.75 14.20
CA TYR A 301 -7.34 -6.10 13.90
C TYR A 301 -6.85 -6.16 12.42
N LEU A 302 -7.16 -7.22 11.65
CA LEU A 302 -6.86 -7.29 10.21
C LEU A 302 -8.00 -6.82 9.26
N SER A 303 -9.26 -6.79 9.69
CA SER A 303 -10.45 -6.41 8.88
C SER A 303 -11.50 -5.48 9.57
N GLY A 304 -11.39 -5.31 10.88
CA GLY A 304 -12.12 -4.48 11.85
C GLY A 304 -11.21 -3.79 12.93
N GLN A 305 -10.09 -3.15 12.55
CA GLN A 305 -10.10 -1.73 12.87
C GLN A 305 -11.42 -1.31 12.26
N PRO A 306 -12.38 -0.83 13.06
CA PRO A 306 -13.70 -0.64 12.53
C PRO A 306 -13.57 0.20 11.25
N ASP A 307 -14.64 0.41 10.53
CA ASP A 307 -14.64 1.46 9.52
C ASP A 307 -14.21 2.88 10.06
N ASP A 308 -13.67 3.00 11.29
CA ASP A 308 -12.78 4.00 11.93
C ASP A 308 -11.70 4.51 10.94
N TRP A 309 -12.22 5.33 10.04
CA TRP A 309 -11.60 6.56 9.55
C TRP A 309 -11.61 7.66 10.63
N ASP A 310 -11.85 7.30 11.90
CA ASP A 310 -11.85 8.25 13.02
C ASP A 310 -10.42 8.77 13.30
N ASP A 311 -9.38 8.04 12.84
CA ASP A 311 -7.96 8.43 12.92
C ASP A 311 -7.40 9.06 11.62
N LEU A 312 -8.25 9.40 10.64
CA LEU A 312 -7.81 10.45 9.70
C LEU A 312 -7.92 11.77 10.44
N ASP A 313 -6.79 12.18 11.02
CA ASP A 313 -6.63 13.47 11.65
C ASP A 313 -7.23 14.59 10.79
N ALA A 314 -8.06 15.43 11.41
CA ALA A 314 -8.57 16.66 10.80
C ALA A 314 -7.42 17.58 10.31
N VAL A 315 -6.19 17.32 10.78
CA VAL A 315 -4.93 17.97 10.39
C VAL A 315 -4.66 17.90 8.88
N PHE A 316 -5.20 16.92 8.14
CA PHE A 316 -4.99 16.80 6.69
C PHE A 316 -5.67 17.90 5.84
N PHE A 317 -6.48 18.78 6.44
CA PHE A 317 -7.18 19.87 5.75
C PHE A 317 -6.72 21.29 6.17
N HIS A 318 -5.67 21.42 7.00
CA HIS A 318 -5.24 22.72 7.56
C HIS A 318 -4.26 23.56 6.72
N ASP A 319 -4.11 23.31 5.42
CA ASP A 319 -3.21 24.11 4.56
C ASP A 319 -3.85 25.41 4.01
N ALA A 320 -4.97 25.86 4.56
CA ALA A 320 -5.56 27.16 4.23
C ALA A 320 -6.12 27.86 5.47
N LEU A 321 -5.37 28.87 5.91
CA LEU A 321 -5.79 30.07 6.64
C LEU A 321 -6.77 29.86 7.81
N ASP A 322 -6.25 30.00 9.04
CA ASP A 322 -7.04 30.34 10.22
C ASP A 322 -7.75 31.70 10.01
N PRO A 323 -9.09 31.74 9.81
CA PRO A 323 -9.84 32.98 9.66
C PRO A 323 -10.22 33.60 11.01
N ASP A 324 -9.95 32.92 12.13
CA ASP A 324 -10.40 33.28 13.48
C ASP A 324 -9.27 33.81 14.40
N ALA A 325 -8.04 33.94 13.89
CA ALA A 325 -6.93 34.62 14.56
C ALA A 325 -7.10 36.15 14.75
N MET A 326 -8.33 36.67 14.85
CA MET A 326 -8.57 38.09 15.13
C MET A 326 -9.49 38.43 16.29
N PHE A 327 -10.14 37.48 16.98
CA PHE A 327 -10.95 37.83 18.16
C PHE A 327 -11.08 36.71 19.19
N ALA A 328 -10.14 36.64 20.16
CA ALA A 328 -10.45 36.23 21.53
C ALA A 328 -9.33 36.64 22.50
N ASP A 329 -9.67 37.54 23.42
CA ASP A 329 -8.93 37.79 24.65
C ASP A 329 -8.93 36.53 25.53
N ALA A 330 -7.76 36.21 26.11
CA ALA A 330 -7.52 35.35 27.27
C ALA A 330 -8.10 33.92 27.23
N VAL A 331 -7.26 32.96 26.84
CA VAL A 331 -7.45 31.52 27.16
C VAL A 331 -6.13 30.96 27.70
N ASP A 332 -6.25 30.13 28.74
CA ASP A 332 -5.17 29.55 29.55
C ASP A 332 -4.09 28.81 28.72
N GLU A 333 -2.82 29.03 29.08
CA GLU A 333 -1.61 28.54 28.40
C GLU A 333 -1.31 27.03 28.58
N ASP A 334 -2.26 26.22 29.06
CA ASP A 334 -2.02 24.82 29.45
C ASP A 334 -2.55 23.75 28.45
N GLU A 335 -3.19 24.12 27.33
CA GLU A 335 -3.77 23.14 26.37
C GLU A 335 -3.04 23.06 24.99
N ALA A 336 -1.97 23.85 24.78
CA ALA A 336 -1.27 23.88 23.49
C ALA A 336 -0.17 22.80 23.32
N ASN A 337 0.04 21.93 24.32
CA ASN A 337 1.17 20.99 24.35
C ASN A 337 0.77 19.53 24.08
N ASP A 338 -0.51 19.23 23.88
CA ASP A 338 -1.00 17.85 23.71
C ASP A 338 -1.10 17.39 22.24
N ALA A 339 -0.99 18.31 21.27
CA ALA A 339 -1.13 17.99 19.84
C ALA A 339 0.16 17.40 19.22
N ASP A 340 1.33 17.84 19.67
CA ASP A 340 2.62 17.32 19.18
C ASP A 340 3.00 15.95 19.81
N ASP A 341 2.39 15.61 20.94
CA ASP A 341 2.61 14.33 21.62
C ASP A 341 1.83 13.16 20.96
N GLU A 342 0.70 13.41 20.27
CA GLU A 342 -0.09 12.36 19.59
C GLU A 342 0.58 11.85 18.28
N GLU A 343 1.21 12.71 17.47
CA GLU A 343 1.95 12.29 16.27
C GLU A 343 3.22 11.49 16.65
N GLN A 344 3.83 11.79 17.80
CA GLN A 344 4.91 11.00 18.36
C GLN A 344 4.44 9.63 18.89
N ALA A 345 3.24 9.53 19.49
CA ALA A 345 2.72 8.29 20.06
C ALA A 345 2.42 7.21 19.00
N ALA A 346 1.92 7.58 17.82
CA ALA A 346 1.66 6.62 16.73
C ALA A 346 2.95 6.03 16.13
N ASP A 347 4.06 6.77 16.19
CA ASP A 347 5.39 6.29 15.78
C ASP A 347 5.99 5.28 16.78
N GLU A 348 5.39 5.07 17.97
CA GLU A 348 5.92 4.18 19.01
C GLU A 348 5.56 2.69 18.84
N GLU A 349 4.60 2.35 17.97
CA GLU A 349 4.15 0.97 17.84
C GLU A 349 5.14 0.09 17.05
N GLY A 350 5.84 -0.76 17.79
CA GLY A 350 6.74 -1.78 17.27
C GLY A 350 6.07 -2.87 16.43
N ALA A 351 6.86 -3.85 15.99
CA ALA A 351 6.33 -4.98 15.25
C ALA A 351 5.40 -5.84 16.15
N ALA A 352 4.18 -6.08 15.68
CA ALA A 352 3.21 -6.96 16.33
C ALA A 352 3.29 -8.38 15.75
N VAL A 353 3.19 -9.40 16.60
CA VAL A 353 3.18 -10.81 16.20
C VAL A 353 1.80 -11.41 16.45
N TYR A 354 1.21 -12.02 15.42
CA TYR A 354 -0.06 -12.75 15.56
C TYR A 354 0.20 -14.23 15.76
N LEU A 355 -0.61 -14.86 16.62
CA LEU A 355 -0.51 -16.28 16.93
C LEU A 355 -1.81 -17.01 16.56
N TYR A 356 -1.68 -18.19 15.94
CA TYR A 356 -2.76 -19.15 15.74
C TYR A 356 -2.32 -20.54 16.21
N GLY A 357 -2.99 -21.08 17.22
CA GLY A 357 -2.62 -22.39 17.78
C GLY A 357 -1.15 -22.45 18.24
N GLN A 358 -0.67 -21.41 18.91
CA GLN A 358 0.73 -21.23 19.37
C GLN A 358 1.79 -21.09 18.27
N ARG A 359 1.38 -21.00 17.00
CA ARG A 359 2.29 -20.74 15.87
C ARG A 359 2.12 -19.29 15.41
N ALA A 360 3.22 -18.62 15.08
CA ALA A 360 3.13 -17.30 14.45
C ALA A 360 2.39 -17.41 13.12
N SER A 361 1.27 -16.70 13.01
CA SER A 361 0.43 -16.63 11.81
C SER A 361 0.66 -15.36 11.00
N GLY A 362 1.32 -14.37 11.58
CA GLY A 362 1.72 -13.17 10.87
C GLY A 362 2.49 -12.16 11.72
N PHE A 363 2.86 -11.07 11.07
CA PHE A 363 3.63 -9.96 11.60
C PHE A 363 3.07 -8.65 11.03
N ALA A 364 2.95 -7.61 11.85
CA ALA A 364 2.68 -6.25 11.38
C ALA A 364 3.86 -5.35 11.74
N PHE A 365 4.15 -4.37 10.87
CA PHE A 365 5.26 -3.45 11.01
C PHE A 365 4.72 -2.02 10.89
N SER A 366 4.90 -1.24 11.95
CA SER A 366 4.40 0.13 12.08
C SER A 366 2.90 0.24 11.74
N PRO A 367 2.02 -0.53 12.40
CA PRO A 367 0.57 -0.38 12.23
C PRO A 367 0.17 1.09 12.50
N GLY A 368 -0.81 1.60 11.76
CA GLY A 368 -1.23 3.01 11.85
C GLY A 368 -0.33 4.02 11.13
N ALA A 369 0.96 3.73 10.94
CA ALA A 369 1.87 4.66 10.27
C ALA A 369 1.53 4.88 8.79
N ALA A 370 2.02 6.00 8.26
CA ALA A 370 1.84 6.40 6.87
C ALA A 370 2.32 5.35 5.86
N LEU A 371 3.38 4.62 6.20
CA LEU A 371 3.81 3.41 5.52
C LEU A 371 3.88 2.27 6.53
N SER A 372 3.09 1.23 6.29
CA SER A 372 3.04 0.05 7.14
C SER A 372 3.11 -1.22 6.31
N ALA A 373 3.42 -2.34 6.96
CA ALA A 373 3.43 -3.64 6.30
C ALA A 373 2.81 -4.74 7.17
N ALA A 374 2.26 -5.75 6.52
CA ALA A 374 1.78 -6.97 7.15
C ALA A 374 2.28 -8.20 6.39
N TRP A 375 2.79 -9.18 7.12
CA TRP A 375 3.14 -10.50 6.59
C TRP A 375 2.24 -11.53 7.26
N TYR A 376 1.51 -12.35 6.52
CA TYR A 376 0.61 -13.31 7.15
C TYR A 376 0.41 -14.58 6.32
N ASP A 377 0.08 -15.67 7.02
CA ASP A 377 -0.34 -16.93 6.43
C ASP A 377 -1.64 -16.72 5.65
N LYS A 378 -1.52 -16.72 4.33
CA LYS A 378 -2.62 -16.38 3.43
C LYS A 378 -3.65 -17.51 3.35
N GLU A 379 -3.22 -18.76 3.48
CA GLU A 379 -4.13 -19.90 3.49
C GLU A 379 -5.01 -19.89 4.75
N LEU A 380 -4.40 -19.57 5.90
CA LEU A 380 -5.14 -19.38 7.14
C LEU A 380 -6.15 -18.24 7.03
N GLU A 381 -5.76 -17.08 6.50
CA GLU A 381 -6.66 -15.94 6.29
C GLU A 381 -7.84 -16.33 5.40
N GLU A 382 -7.62 -16.96 4.25
CA GLU A 382 -8.70 -17.37 3.34
C GLU A 382 -9.69 -18.36 3.97
N ARG A 383 -9.18 -19.25 4.82
CA ARG A 383 -10.01 -20.22 5.53
C ARG A 383 -10.91 -19.54 6.55
N LEU A 384 -10.41 -18.49 7.20
CA LEU A 384 -11.15 -17.75 8.22
C LEU A 384 -12.14 -16.76 7.57
N SER A 385 -11.69 -15.99 6.58
CA SER A 385 -12.50 -14.96 5.91
C SER A 385 -13.46 -15.52 4.85
N GLY A 386 -13.29 -16.80 4.47
CA GLY A 386 -14.11 -17.44 3.43
C GLY A 386 -13.80 -17.00 2.00
N LYS A 387 -12.68 -16.27 1.77
CA LYS A 387 -12.21 -15.79 0.46
C LYS A 387 -11.66 -16.89 -0.45
N THR A 388 -12.42 -17.97 -0.61
CA THR A 388 -12.06 -19.14 -1.41
C THR A 388 -11.88 -18.85 -2.91
N TRP A 389 -12.33 -17.67 -3.37
CA TRP A 389 -12.18 -17.19 -4.75
C TRP A 389 -10.72 -16.88 -5.13
N MET A 390 -9.81 -16.73 -4.17
CA MET A 390 -8.36 -16.55 -4.41
C MET A 390 -7.66 -17.85 -4.80
N ARG A 391 -8.12 -19.02 -4.33
CA ARG A 391 -7.44 -20.31 -4.61
C ARG A 391 -7.26 -20.64 -6.09
N PRO A 392 -8.23 -20.39 -7.00
CA PRO A 392 -8.01 -20.53 -8.43
C PRO A 392 -6.88 -19.65 -8.97
N ILE A 393 -6.72 -18.42 -8.44
CA ILE A 393 -5.66 -17.48 -8.79
C ILE A 393 -4.31 -18.06 -8.35
N HIS A 394 -4.21 -18.51 -7.10
CA HIS A 394 -2.98 -19.10 -6.57
C HIS A 394 -2.54 -20.36 -7.30
N ARG A 395 -3.49 -21.25 -7.60
CA ARG A 395 -3.22 -22.45 -8.42
C ARG A 395 -2.81 -22.10 -9.84
N ALA A 396 -3.25 -20.96 -10.37
CA ALA A 396 -2.78 -20.48 -11.67
C ALA A 396 -1.31 -20.01 -11.59
N GLY A 397 -0.92 -19.36 -10.49
CA GLY A 397 0.46 -19.01 -10.14
C GLY A 397 1.37 -20.21 -9.86
N GLY A 398 0.79 -21.38 -9.60
CA GLY A 398 1.51 -22.65 -9.41
C GLY A 398 1.60 -23.10 -7.95
N TRP A 399 0.93 -22.42 -7.03
CA TRP A 399 0.76 -22.86 -5.66
C TRP A 399 -0.06 -24.16 -5.59
N THR A 400 0.32 -25.04 -4.67
CA THR A 400 -0.40 -26.26 -4.32
C THR A 400 -0.62 -26.32 -2.80
N PRO A 401 -1.66 -27.02 -2.30
CA PRO A 401 -2.03 -27.02 -0.88
C PRO A 401 -0.96 -27.53 0.11
N ASP A 402 0.11 -28.14 -0.37
CA ASP A 402 1.25 -28.61 0.41
C ASP A 402 2.36 -27.55 0.55
N MET A 403 2.27 -26.43 -0.18
CA MET A 403 3.23 -25.33 -0.11
C MET A 403 2.73 -24.26 0.87
N PRO A 404 3.56 -23.77 1.82
CA PRO A 404 3.17 -22.63 2.63
C PRO A 404 2.98 -21.41 1.74
N LEU A 405 1.98 -20.58 2.04
CA LEU A 405 1.66 -19.38 1.29
C LEU A 405 1.57 -18.19 2.24
N PHE A 406 2.49 -17.26 2.10
CA PHE A 406 2.49 -16.02 2.85
C PHE A 406 2.22 -14.83 1.94
N ARG A 407 1.38 -13.92 2.41
CA ARG A 407 1.20 -12.62 1.80
C ARG A 407 2.09 -11.60 2.48
N ILE A 408 2.74 -10.77 1.66
CA ILE A 408 3.41 -9.55 2.09
C ILE A 408 2.59 -8.39 1.54
N GLU A 409 2.05 -7.56 2.43
CA GLU A 409 1.21 -6.42 2.11
C GLU A 409 1.89 -5.14 2.60
N LEU A 410 1.94 -4.13 1.74
CA LEU A 410 2.41 -2.78 2.04
C LEU A 410 1.25 -1.81 1.90
N ARG A 411 1.06 -0.96 2.92
CA ARG A 411 0.00 0.06 2.92
C ARG A 411 0.65 1.43 2.84
N PHE A 412 0.29 2.17 1.81
CA PHE A 412 0.72 3.53 1.57
C PHE A 412 -0.44 4.47 1.86
N MET A 413 -0.29 5.33 2.85
CA MET A 413 -1.17 6.48 3.09
C MET A 413 -0.71 7.70 2.30
N ARG A 414 -1.57 8.71 2.21
CA ARG A 414 -1.31 9.90 1.38
C ARG A 414 -0.03 10.65 1.73
N SER A 415 0.32 10.78 3.00
CA SER A 415 1.53 11.49 3.46
C SER A 415 2.82 10.88 2.89
N VAL A 416 3.00 9.55 2.98
CA VAL A 416 4.18 8.88 2.39
C VAL A 416 4.15 8.91 0.86
N MET A 417 2.96 8.85 0.25
CA MET A 417 2.86 8.99 -1.21
C MET A 417 3.38 10.37 -1.66
N ARG A 418 2.97 11.46 -0.99
CA ARG A 418 3.50 12.81 -1.27
C ARG A 418 5.01 12.90 -1.09
N GLU A 419 5.56 12.28 -0.05
CA GLU A 419 7.01 12.19 0.16
C GLU A 419 7.71 11.56 -1.06
N MET A 420 7.16 10.43 -1.55
CA MET A 420 7.70 9.73 -2.72
C MET A 420 7.73 10.59 -3.98
N GLN A 421 6.71 11.43 -4.20
CA GLN A 421 6.66 12.31 -5.37
C GLN A 421 7.85 13.26 -5.44
N THR A 422 8.23 13.79 -4.28
CA THR A 422 9.38 14.70 -4.15
C THR A 422 10.68 14.01 -4.56
N TYR A 423 10.83 12.72 -4.22
CA TYR A 423 12.03 11.95 -4.57
C TYR A 423 12.15 11.63 -6.06
N LEU A 424 11.02 11.42 -6.76
CA LEU A 424 11.06 11.08 -8.18
C LEU A 424 11.40 12.28 -9.08
N GLY A 425 11.62 13.48 -8.52
CA GLY A 425 12.02 14.67 -9.27
C GLY A 425 11.00 15.13 -10.31
N LYS A 426 9.77 14.61 -10.23
CA LYS A 426 8.66 14.99 -11.09
C LYS A 426 8.07 16.29 -10.53
N ALA A 427 8.10 17.35 -11.33
CA ALA A 427 7.47 18.61 -10.99
C ALA A 427 6.00 18.37 -10.61
N ALA A 428 5.67 18.67 -9.36
CA ALA A 428 4.35 18.86 -8.74
C ALA A 428 3.19 17.89 -9.13
N GLY A 429 2.75 17.07 -8.18
CA GLY A 429 1.34 16.70 -7.99
C GLY A 429 0.74 15.60 -8.88
N ALA A 430 0.95 15.63 -10.19
CA ALA A 430 -0.02 15.04 -11.14
C ALA A 430 -0.35 13.55 -10.93
N TRP A 431 0.65 12.68 -10.74
CA TRP A 431 0.43 11.24 -10.87
C TRP A 431 -0.07 10.49 -9.62
N LEU A 432 0.04 11.11 -8.44
CA LEU A 432 -0.54 10.57 -7.21
C LEU A 432 -1.96 11.07 -6.99
N ASP A 433 -2.23 12.28 -7.47
CA ASP A 433 -3.57 12.83 -7.43
C ASP A 433 -4.46 12.13 -8.47
N ASP A 434 -3.93 11.63 -9.58
CA ASP A 434 -4.70 10.76 -10.48
C ASP A 434 -4.55 9.26 -10.12
N PRO A 435 -5.60 8.56 -9.62
CA PRO A 435 -5.51 7.13 -9.31
C PRO A 435 -5.26 6.25 -10.55
N TRP A 436 -5.59 6.70 -11.76
CA TRP A 436 -5.28 6.00 -13.00
C TRP A 436 -3.79 6.10 -13.35
N GLU A 437 -3.19 7.27 -13.14
CA GLU A 437 -1.74 7.42 -13.34
C GLU A 437 -0.96 6.66 -12.26
N ALA A 438 -1.44 6.64 -11.02
CA ALA A 438 -0.82 5.90 -9.92
C ALA A 438 -0.67 4.39 -10.20
N ILE A 439 -1.60 3.78 -10.95
CA ILE A 439 -1.50 2.36 -11.38
C ILE A 439 -0.22 2.12 -12.18
N THR A 440 0.21 3.08 -12.99
CA THR A 440 1.41 2.95 -13.83
C THR A 440 2.71 2.95 -13.02
N HIS A 441 2.61 3.26 -11.72
CA HIS A 441 3.72 3.46 -10.78
C HIS A 441 3.77 2.44 -9.63
N TYR A 442 3.00 1.34 -9.69
CA TYR A 442 3.04 0.29 -8.66
C TYR A 442 4.43 -0.29 -8.38
N ARG A 443 5.29 -0.38 -9.40
CA ARG A 443 6.69 -0.81 -9.20
C ARG A 443 7.51 0.21 -8.41
N ASP A 444 7.22 1.51 -8.54
CA ASP A 444 7.89 2.56 -7.75
C ASP A 444 7.45 2.50 -6.28
N PHE A 445 6.15 2.34 -6.02
CA PHE A 445 5.63 2.09 -4.66
C PHE A 445 6.23 0.83 -4.05
N TRP A 446 6.18 -0.28 -4.78
CA TRP A 446 6.73 -1.53 -4.29
C TRP A 446 8.24 -1.43 -4.02
N GLY A 447 8.99 -0.86 -4.96
CA GLY A 447 10.42 -0.61 -4.83
C GLY A 447 10.74 0.28 -3.62
N TYR A 448 9.96 1.35 -3.39
CA TYR A 448 10.07 2.19 -2.20
C TYR A 448 9.92 1.39 -0.91
N GLY A 449 8.95 0.47 -0.89
CA GLY A 449 8.63 -0.37 0.25
C GLY A 449 9.63 -1.49 0.51
N VAL A 450 9.93 -2.35 -0.47
CA VAL A 450 10.74 -3.57 -0.27
C VAL A 450 12.16 -3.51 -0.85
N GLY A 451 12.48 -2.47 -1.61
CA GLY A 451 13.73 -2.29 -2.32
C GLY A 451 13.67 -2.81 -3.75
N LEU A 452 14.73 -2.55 -4.52
CA LEU A 452 14.86 -3.05 -5.88
C LEU A 452 15.66 -4.35 -5.90
N PRO A 453 15.37 -5.25 -6.86
CA PRO A 453 16.17 -6.46 -7.00
C PRO A 453 17.59 -6.11 -7.50
N PRO A 454 18.59 -6.97 -7.24
CA PRO A 454 20.00 -6.68 -7.54
C PRO A 454 20.29 -6.27 -8.99
N GLU A 455 19.57 -6.85 -9.95
CA GLU A 455 19.72 -6.53 -11.38
C GLU A 455 19.26 -5.11 -11.77
N HIS A 456 18.45 -4.48 -10.93
CA HIS A 456 17.96 -3.11 -11.10
C HIS A 456 18.66 -2.12 -10.16
N ASP A 457 19.52 -2.61 -9.26
CA ASP A 457 20.29 -1.78 -8.33
C ASP A 457 21.59 -1.30 -8.99
N ALA A 458 21.58 -0.05 -9.45
CA ALA A 458 22.74 0.58 -10.08
C ALA A 458 23.92 0.83 -9.10
N ALA A 459 23.69 0.71 -7.79
CA ALA A 459 24.71 0.91 -6.76
C ALA A 459 24.38 0.08 -5.49
N PRO A 460 24.70 -1.23 -5.49
CA PRO A 460 24.29 -2.21 -4.48
C PRO A 460 24.81 -1.93 -3.06
N ASP A 461 25.86 -1.12 -2.96
CA ASP A 461 26.55 -0.89 -1.68
C ASP A 461 25.98 0.31 -0.90
N VAL A 462 25.19 1.19 -1.54
CA VAL A 462 24.83 2.49 -0.97
C VAL A 462 23.34 2.85 -1.06
N THR A 463 22.58 2.39 -2.07
CA THR A 463 21.46 3.26 -2.52
C THR A 463 20.03 2.72 -2.55
N HIS A 464 19.71 1.43 -2.55
CA HIS A 464 18.30 1.02 -2.77
C HIS A 464 17.76 -0.03 -1.78
N ARG A 465 18.01 0.20 -0.50
CA ARG A 465 17.33 -0.53 0.59
C ARG A 465 15.96 0.12 0.76
N GLY A 466 14.91 -0.54 0.28
CA GLY A 466 13.53 -0.08 0.50
C GLY A 466 13.23 0.12 1.98
N TRP A 467 12.07 0.69 2.30
CA TRP A 467 11.65 0.93 3.67
C TRP A 467 11.77 -0.29 4.59
N MET A 468 11.54 -1.50 4.06
CA MET A 468 11.69 -2.78 4.73
C MET A 468 12.52 -3.78 3.91
N ARG A 469 13.33 -4.58 4.59
CA ARG A 469 14.11 -5.67 3.99
C ARG A 469 14.33 -6.82 4.95
N LEU A 470 14.16 -8.06 4.48
CA LEU A 470 14.67 -9.24 5.18
C LEU A 470 16.12 -9.50 4.78
N ALA A 471 17.02 -9.56 5.75
CA ALA A 471 18.46 -9.70 5.52
C ALA A 471 19.01 -11.08 5.93
N LEU A 472 20.12 -11.49 5.35
CA LEU A 472 20.91 -12.63 5.82
C LEU A 472 21.78 -12.20 7.00
N ALA A 473 21.64 -12.90 8.12
CA ALA A 473 22.51 -12.67 9.27
C ALA A 473 23.98 -12.88 8.87
N SER A 474 24.84 -12.02 9.39
CA SER A 474 26.29 -12.00 9.13
C SER A 474 27.02 -11.62 10.42
N ASP A 475 28.33 -11.88 10.48
CA ASP A 475 29.18 -11.51 11.61
C ASP A 475 29.42 -9.99 11.69
N ASP A 476 29.01 -9.21 10.68
CA ASP A 476 29.07 -7.74 10.71
C ASP A 476 28.07 -7.19 11.74
N SER A 477 28.54 -6.44 12.73
CA SER A 477 27.68 -5.79 13.73
C SER A 477 26.77 -4.72 13.12
N ASN A 478 27.15 -4.17 11.97
CA ASN A 478 26.33 -3.24 11.22
C ASN A 478 25.32 -4.00 10.34
N ARG A 479 24.15 -4.29 10.92
CA ARG A 479 23.01 -4.95 10.24
C ARG A 479 22.61 -4.31 8.92
N SER A 480 22.84 -3.01 8.74
CA SER A 480 22.53 -2.36 7.47
C SER A 480 23.34 -2.98 6.31
N ARG A 481 24.59 -3.39 6.55
CA ARG A 481 25.48 -3.99 5.55
C ARG A 481 25.17 -5.46 5.24
N TRP A 482 24.24 -6.07 5.96
CA TRP A 482 23.84 -7.44 5.70
C TRP A 482 23.26 -7.58 4.29
N ARG A 483 23.53 -8.72 3.65
CA ARG A 483 23.01 -9.04 2.32
C ARG A 483 21.51 -9.27 2.41
N THR A 484 20.79 -9.02 1.31
CA THR A 484 19.37 -9.34 1.20
C THR A 484 19.16 -10.85 1.25
N ASP A 485 18.11 -11.30 1.94
CA ASP A 485 17.71 -12.71 1.94
C ASP A 485 17.24 -13.13 0.53
N PRO A 486 17.65 -14.29 -0.02
CA PRO A 486 17.19 -14.76 -1.33
C PRO A 486 15.67 -14.82 -1.46
N ALA A 487 14.95 -15.18 -0.38
CA ALA A 487 13.50 -15.15 -0.35
C ALA A 487 12.97 -13.71 -0.52
N TRP A 488 13.67 -12.72 0.04
CA TRP A 488 13.32 -11.31 -0.12
C TRP A 488 13.63 -10.76 -1.50
N GLU A 489 14.70 -11.24 -2.15
CA GLU A 489 14.95 -10.87 -3.54
C GLU A 489 13.84 -11.36 -4.47
N VAL A 490 13.16 -12.47 -4.13
CA VAL A 490 11.94 -12.91 -4.84
C VAL A 490 10.84 -11.87 -4.65
N VAL A 491 10.60 -11.39 -3.42
CA VAL A 491 9.61 -10.35 -3.09
C VAL A 491 9.89 -9.05 -3.85
N GLN A 492 11.15 -8.63 -3.95
CA GLN A 492 11.57 -7.42 -4.67
C GLN A 492 11.27 -7.47 -6.17
N ARG A 493 11.16 -8.66 -6.76
CA ARG A 493 10.88 -8.85 -8.20
C ARG A 493 9.39 -8.86 -8.54
N ALA A 494 8.52 -8.52 -7.60
CA ALA A 494 7.09 -8.53 -7.86
C ALA A 494 6.70 -7.61 -9.03
N ASP A 495 5.84 -8.14 -9.89
CA ASP A 495 5.37 -7.46 -11.09
C ASP A 495 3.87 -7.23 -11.00
N PHE A 496 3.49 -5.96 -10.90
CA PHE A 496 2.09 -5.52 -10.87
C PHE A 496 1.54 -5.18 -12.27
N GLY A 497 2.23 -5.63 -13.33
CA GLY A 497 1.82 -5.37 -14.72
C GLY A 497 2.13 -3.95 -15.23
N ALA A 498 2.87 -3.16 -14.46
CA ALA A 498 3.30 -1.82 -14.86
C ALA A 498 4.37 -1.90 -15.96
N TYR A 499 4.21 -1.09 -17.02
CA TYR A 499 5.10 -1.09 -18.18
C TYR A 499 6.44 -0.38 -17.92
N THR A 500 6.54 0.41 -16.87
CA THR A 500 7.72 1.23 -16.58
C THR A 500 8.66 0.49 -15.62
N PRO A 501 9.98 0.41 -15.90
CA PRO A 501 10.94 -0.03 -14.91
C PRO A 501 10.94 0.95 -13.72
N PRO A 502 11.13 0.46 -12.48
CA PRO A 502 11.10 1.35 -11.32
C PRO A 502 12.23 2.38 -11.40
N ALA A 503 11.93 3.61 -11.02
CA ALA A 503 12.93 4.66 -10.90
C ALA A 503 13.89 4.35 -9.73
N PRO A 504 15.20 4.62 -9.89
CA PRO A 504 16.14 4.50 -8.78
C PRO A 504 15.71 5.40 -7.61
N LEU A 505 15.61 4.83 -6.41
CA LEU A 505 15.26 5.59 -5.21
C LEU A 505 16.43 6.48 -4.78
N GLN A 506 16.37 7.76 -5.11
CA GLN A 506 17.33 8.74 -4.59
C GLN A 506 16.76 9.39 -3.34
N ARG A 507 17.13 8.86 -2.17
CA ARG A 507 16.81 9.52 -0.90
C ARG A 507 17.75 10.71 -0.71
N LYS A 508 17.21 11.91 -0.87
CA LYS A 508 17.85 13.11 -0.31
C LYS A 508 17.49 13.15 1.17
N LYS A 509 18.48 13.30 2.05
CA LYS A 509 18.19 13.62 3.46
C LYS A 509 17.50 14.98 3.46
N ALA A 510 16.17 14.99 3.55
CA ALA A 510 15.44 16.22 3.82
C ALA A 510 15.84 16.63 5.22
N VAL A 511 16.79 17.56 5.32
CA VAL A 511 17.05 18.23 6.58
C VAL A 511 15.93 19.24 6.72
N VAL A 512 14.80 18.77 7.23
CA VAL A 512 13.74 19.66 7.70
C VAL A 512 14.31 20.29 8.96
N HIS A 513 14.72 21.54 8.81
CA HIS A 513 15.13 22.36 9.94
C HIS A 513 13.83 22.88 10.55
N ASP A 514 13.35 22.22 11.60
CA ASP A 514 12.34 22.78 12.47
C ASP A 514 13.01 23.88 13.32
N PRO A 515 12.65 25.16 13.12
CA PRO A 515 13.23 26.26 13.88
C PRO A 515 13.02 26.09 15.38
N GLU A 516 11.88 25.55 15.82
CA GLU A 516 11.53 25.42 17.24
C GLU A 516 12.40 24.36 17.92
N ALA A 517 12.59 23.19 17.29
CA ALA A 517 13.54 22.19 17.77
C ALA A 517 14.99 22.73 17.83
N ILE A 518 15.41 23.56 16.85
CA ILE A 518 16.73 24.18 16.86
C ILE A 518 16.85 25.18 18.02
N ASP A 519 15.84 26.00 18.25
CA ASP A 519 15.81 26.97 19.34
C ASP A 519 15.83 26.27 20.72
N ALA A 520 15.12 25.15 20.86
CA ALA A 520 15.14 24.31 22.05
C ALA A 520 16.54 23.70 22.31
N GLU A 521 17.23 23.24 21.26
CA GLU A 521 18.61 22.73 21.37
C GLU A 521 19.58 23.83 21.78
N ILE A 522 19.50 25.02 21.16
CA ILE A 522 20.30 26.20 21.53
C ILE A 522 20.05 26.58 23.00
N TYR A 523 18.79 26.60 23.44
CA TYR A 523 18.42 26.86 24.83
C TYR A 523 19.04 25.84 25.79
N GLY A 524 18.98 24.54 25.46
CA GLY A 524 19.62 23.48 26.24
C GLY A 524 21.14 23.65 26.34
N LEU A 525 21.81 24.01 25.23
CA LEU A 525 23.24 24.28 25.19
C LEU A 525 23.63 25.51 26.02
N LEU A 526 22.85 26.58 25.98
CA LEU A 526 23.06 27.77 26.80
C LEU A 526 22.94 27.43 28.29
N LYS A 527 21.94 26.63 28.70
CA LYS A 527 21.83 26.15 30.09
C LYS A 527 23.05 25.33 30.52
N LEU A 528 23.51 24.41 29.67
CA LEU A 528 24.69 23.60 29.95
C LEU A 528 25.94 24.49 30.12
N ARG A 529 26.10 25.49 29.26
CA ARG A 529 27.19 26.47 29.35
C ARG A 529 27.17 27.23 30.68
N SER A 530 26.00 27.69 31.12
CA SER A 530 25.85 28.35 32.44
C SER A 530 26.26 27.46 33.60
N VAL A 531 25.94 26.17 33.52
CA VAL A 531 26.37 25.20 34.54
C VAL A 531 27.89 25.06 34.56
N ILE A 532 28.52 24.95 33.38
CA ILE A 532 29.98 24.83 33.25
C ILE A 532 30.71 26.08 33.79
N HIS A 533 30.18 27.27 33.56
CA HIS A 533 30.74 28.52 34.07
C HIS A 533 30.47 28.76 35.57
N GLY A 534 29.75 27.86 36.25
CA GLY A 534 29.45 27.99 37.68
C GLY A 534 28.38 29.05 37.98
N HIS A 535 27.67 29.53 36.95
CA HIS A 535 26.68 30.60 37.06
C HIS A 535 25.41 30.19 37.80
N TYR A 536 25.21 28.89 38.06
CA TYR A 536 24.10 28.37 38.87
C TYR A 536 24.09 28.85 40.33
N GLN A 537 25.18 29.44 40.83
CA GLN A 537 25.27 29.97 42.20
C GLN A 537 25.04 31.49 42.28
N THR A 538 25.04 32.20 41.16
CA THR A 538 24.94 33.66 41.13
C THR A 538 23.48 34.07 40.91
N ARG A 539 22.88 34.74 41.89
CA ARG A 539 21.53 35.31 41.70
C ARG A 539 21.58 36.42 40.64
N GLY A 540 20.72 36.33 39.63
CA GLY A 540 20.54 37.37 38.61
C GLY A 540 21.20 37.08 37.26
N ILE A 541 21.73 35.88 37.04
CA ILE A 541 22.09 35.42 35.69
C ILE A 541 20.84 34.85 35.05
N ASP A 542 20.34 35.55 34.03
CA ASP A 542 19.22 35.12 33.20
C ASP A 542 19.70 34.63 31.82
N LEU A 543 18.76 34.09 31.04
CA LEU A 543 19.04 33.59 29.69
C LEU A 543 19.66 34.66 28.80
N LEU A 544 19.23 35.92 28.95
CA LEU A 544 19.69 37.03 28.14
C LEU A 544 21.17 37.32 28.39
N HIS A 545 21.61 37.33 29.65
CA HIS A 545 23.02 37.50 29.99
C HIS A 545 23.89 36.44 29.30
N GLU A 546 23.46 35.18 29.34
CA GLU A 546 24.23 34.07 28.77
C GLU A 546 24.23 34.05 27.24
N ALA A 547 23.10 34.41 26.62
CA ALA A 547 23.04 34.60 25.19
C ALA A 547 24.01 35.72 24.74
N LEU A 548 24.09 36.83 25.47
CA LEU A 548 25.03 37.92 25.15
C LEU A 548 26.50 37.47 25.25
N VAL A 549 26.89 36.79 26.33
CA VAL A 549 28.26 36.28 26.48
C VAL A 549 28.57 35.22 25.42
N PHE A 550 27.59 34.40 25.03
CA PHE A 550 27.73 33.45 23.93
C PHE A 550 27.97 34.17 22.59
N LEU A 551 27.18 35.21 22.28
CA LEU A 551 27.33 36.00 21.05
C LEU A 551 28.68 36.71 20.98
N GLU A 552 29.17 37.27 22.09
CA GLU A 552 30.51 37.85 22.17
C GLU A 552 31.59 36.80 21.86
N THR A 553 31.48 35.61 22.47
CA THR A 553 32.42 34.50 22.22
C THR A 553 32.39 34.04 20.76
N MET A 554 31.21 34.01 20.13
CA MET A 554 31.07 33.63 18.73
C MET A 554 31.68 34.67 17.79
N ALA A 555 31.50 35.96 18.09
CA ALA A 555 32.11 37.04 17.32
C ALA A 555 33.65 36.95 17.36
N ASP A 556 34.24 36.71 18.54
CA ASP A 556 35.68 36.51 18.69
C ASP A 556 36.19 35.30 17.87
N ILE A 557 35.43 34.21 17.85
CA ILE A 557 35.77 33.00 17.08
C ILE A 557 35.70 33.26 15.57
N ASP A 558 34.71 34.01 15.11
CA ASP A 558 34.57 34.35 13.69
C ASP A 558 35.69 35.30 13.24
N GLU A 559 36.07 36.28 14.06
CA GLU A 559 37.21 37.16 13.81
C GLU A 559 38.54 36.35 13.77
N GLU A 560 38.78 35.47 14.75
CA GLU A 560 40.00 34.63 14.79
C GLU A 560 40.11 33.72 13.56
N LYS A 561 38.98 33.17 13.09
CA LYS A 561 38.94 32.26 11.94
C LYS A 561 38.82 32.99 10.60
N GLY A 562 38.63 34.30 10.60
CA GLY A 562 38.39 35.10 9.40
C GLY A 562 37.15 34.66 8.63
N ARG A 563 36.08 34.25 9.34
CA ARG A 563 34.82 33.81 8.75
C ARG A 563 33.84 34.98 8.63
N ASP A 564 33.21 35.10 7.48
CA ASP A 564 32.08 36.00 7.29
C ASP A 564 30.78 35.21 7.52
N TYR A 565 30.19 35.39 8.70
CA TYR A 565 28.94 34.73 9.08
C TYR A 565 27.83 34.95 8.04
N GLU A 566 27.69 36.15 7.48
CA GLU A 566 26.67 36.42 6.47
C GLU A 566 26.94 35.65 5.18
N GLU A 567 28.20 35.58 4.74
CA GLU A 567 28.57 34.78 3.58
C GLU A 567 28.32 33.28 3.80
N GLU A 568 28.66 32.74 4.97
CA GLU A 568 28.40 31.35 5.34
C GLU A 568 26.89 31.04 5.39
N VAL A 569 26.07 31.94 5.95
CA VAL A 569 24.60 31.81 5.95
C VAL A 569 24.07 31.83 4.51
N ARG A 570 24.56 32.72 3.64
CA ARG A 570 24.17 32.77 2.22
C ARG A 570 24.62 31.52 1.46
N GLU A 571 25.81 31.00 1.73
CA GLU A 571 26.29 29.74 1.15
C GLU A 571 25.44 28.55 1.63
N LYS A 572 25.08 28.54 2.91
CA LYS A 572 24.21 27.51 3.49
C LYS A 572 22.81 27.58 2.89
N ALA A 573 22.22 28.77 2.77
CA ALA A 573 20.93 28.99 2.12
C ALA A 573 20.95 28.52 0.65
N ARG A 574 22.02 28.86 -0.10
CA ARG A 574 22.24 28.34 -1.46
C ARG A 574 22.33 26.81 -1.49
N SER A 575 23.05 26.20 -0.55
CA SER A 575 23.18 24.73 -0.45
C SER A 575 21.85 24.03 -0.11
N LEU A 576 20.97 24.71 0.61
CA LEU A 576 19.62 24.26 0.94
C LEU A 576 18.60 24.59 -0.17
N GLY A 577 19.04 25.20 -1.28
CA GLY A 577 18.18 25.56 -2.40
C GLY A 577 17.20 26.70 -2.09
N ARG A 578 17.44 27.47 -1.03
CA ARG A 578 16.68 28.70 -0.76
C ARG A 578 17.25 29.81 -1.64
N GLY A 579 16.39 30.44 -2.44
CA GLY A 579 16.77 31.62 -3.22
C GLY A 579 17.22 32.72 -2.25
N VAL A 580 18.45 33.20 -2.41
CA VAL A 580 19.03 34.32 -1.65
C VAL A 580 18.88 35.60 -2.45
#